data_AF-A0A524LCU0-F1
#
_entry.id   AF-A0A524LCU0-F1
#
_cell.length_a   1.000
_cell.length_b   1.000
_cell.length_c   1.000
_cell.angle_alpha   90.00
_cell.angle_beta   90.00
_cell.angle_gamma   90.00
#
_symmetry.space_group_name_H-M   'P 1'
#
loop_
_entity.id
_entity.type
_entity.pdbx_description
1 polymer ?
#
loop_
_entity_poly.entity_id
_entity_poly.type
_entity_poly.pdbx_seq_one_letter_code
_entity_poly.pdbx_strand_id
1 'polypeptide(L)'
;VDREKYEKGPSGDEGGDHFKNFIDAVRAHDKALLNGPVESAHLSSALAHLGNISYRLERQLNFDPATEKFIGDEEANKMLTREYRAPYIVPDKV
;
A
#
# COMPACT_ATOMS: atom_id res chain seq x y z
N VAL A 1 14.14 41.24 17.36
CA VAL A 1 14.51 39.91 16.83
C VAL A 1 14.00 39.87 15.41
N ASP A 2 14.86 40.21 14.46
CA ASP A 2 14.56 40.19 13.03
C ASP A 2 14.12 38.78 12.63
N ARG A 3 12.92 38.67 12.03
CA ARG A 3 12.51 37.43 11.37
C ARG A 3 13.20 37.42 10.02
N GLU A 4 14.25 36.61 9.89
CA GLU A 4 14.87 36.32 8.60
C GLU A 4 13.79 35.90 7.60
N LYS A 5 13.84 36.47 6.40
CA LYS A 5 12.89 36.20 5.33
C LYS A 5 13.00 34.73 4.94
N TYR A 6 11.92 33.98 5.15
CA TYR A 6 11.80 32.61 4.69
C TYR A 6 11.80 32.58 3.15
N GLU A 7 12.84 32.01 2.56
CA GLU A 7 12.85 31.68 1.13
C GLU A 7 12.23 30.30 0.94
N LYS A 8 11.22 30.23 0.06
CA LYS A 8 10.55 28.97 -0.26
C LYS A 8 11.58 28.03 -0.90
N GLY A 9 11.75 26.85 -0.30
CA GLY A 9 12.58 25.79 -0.87
C GLY A 9 12.10 25.37 -2.27
N PRO A 10 12.95 24.65 -3.03
CA PRO A 10 12.62 24.23 -4.38
C PRO A 10 11.27 23.52 -4.42
N SER A 11 10.41 23.91 -5.38
CA SER A 11 9.16 23.20 -5.63
C SER A 11 9.47 21.89 -6.35
N GLY A 12 8.92 20.78 -5.84
CA GLY A 12 8.93 19.52 -6.57
C GLY A 12 8.08 19.62 -7.83
N ASP A 13 8.54 18.99 -8.91
CA ASP A 13 7.68 18.61 -10.01
C ASP A 13 6.84 17.42 -9.54
N GLU A 14 5.52 17.57 -9.45
CA GLU A 14 4.59 16.59 -8.85
C GLU A 14 4.44 15.31 -9.70
N GLY A 15 5.30 15.09 -10.70
CA GLY A 15 5.26 13.90 -11.54
C GLY A 15 4.11 13.88 -12.56
N GLY A 16 3.57 15.06 -12.88
CA GLY A 16 2.52 15.27 -13.87
C GLY A 16 1.07 15.20 -13.33
N ASP A 17 0.09 15.22 -14.24
CA ASP A 17 -1.34 15.18 -13.89
C ASP A 17 -1.83 13.73 -13.74
N HIS A 18 -2.03 13.29 -12.49
CA HIS A 18 -2.52 11.95 -12.16
C HIS A 18 -3.90 11.63 -12.75
N PHE A 19 -4.81 12.61 -12.79
CA PHE A 19 -6.15 12.40 -13.32
C PHE A 19 -6.10 12.20 -14.82
N LYS A 20 -5.29 13.01 -15.52
CA LYS A 20 -5.08 12.84 -16.96
C LYS A 20 -4.50 11.46 -17.27
N ASN A 21 -3.45 11.03 -16.56
CA ASN A 21 -2.84 9.71 -16.76
C ASN A 21 -3.88 8.57 -16.61
N PHE A 22 -4.67 8.60 -15.54
CA PHE A 22 -5.73 7.61 -15.33
C PHE A 22 -6.79 7.63 -16.43
N ILE A 23 -7.28 8.82 -16.82
CA ILE A 23 -8.30 8.97 -17.87
C ILE A 23 -7.78 8.46 -19.21
N ASP A 24 -6.54 8.76 -19.56
CA ASP A 24 -5.91 8.30 -20.80
C ASP A 24 -5.79 6.76 -20.82
N ALA A 25 -5.33 6.15 -19.72
CA ALA A 25 -5.21 4.70 -19.58
C ALA A 25 -6.57 4.00 -19.73
N VAL A 26 -7.62 4.55 -19.11
CA VAL A 26 -9.00 4.02 -19.23
C VAL A 26 -9.52 4.14 -20.65
N ARG A 27 -9.35 5.31 -21.30
CA ARG A 27 -9.80 5.53 -22.68
C ARG A 27 -9.08 4.63 -23.68
N ALA A 28 -7.80 4.39 -23.49
CA ALA A 28 -7.01 3.48 -24.30
C ALA A 28 -7.30 2.01 -23.99
N HIS A 29 -7.96 1.72 -22.86
CA HIS A 29 -8.12 0.37 -22.33
C HIS A 29 -6.76 -0.34 -22.18
N ASP A 30 -5.74 0.39 -21.73
CA ASP A 30 -4.37 -0.09 -21.58
C ASP A 30 -3.79 0.28 -20.21
N LYS A 31 -3.63 -0.73 -19.36
CA LYS A 31 -3.08 -0.56 -18.00
C LYS A 31 -1.59 -0.23 -17.99
N ALA A 32 -0.85 -0.51 -19.07
CA ALA A 32 0.58 -0.22 -19.15
C ALA A 32 0.87 1.29 -19.18
N LEU A 33 -0.14 2.11 -19.45
CA LEU A 33 -0.04 3.57 -19.41
C LEU A 33 -0.07 4.15 -18.00
N LEU A 34 -0.44 3.37 -16.97
CA LEU A 34 -0.54 3.87 -15.60
C LEU A 34 0.85 4.11 -15.00
N ASN A 35 1.07 5.32 -14.49
CA ASN A 35 2.27 5.64 -13.71
C ASN A 35 2.25 4.97 -12.31
N GLY A 36 1.05 4.65 -11.81
CA GLY A 36 0.82 4.01 -10.51
C GLY A 36 -0.04 2.76 -10.68
N PRO A 37 0.55 1.62 -11.09
CA PRO A 37 -0.18 0.36 -11.21
C PRO A 37 -0.67 -0.13 -9.84
N VAL A 38 -1.74 -0.93 -9.83
CA VAL A 38 -2.42 -1.37 -8.59
C VAL A 38 -1.48 -2.16 -7.67
N GLU A 39 -0.54 -2.89 -8.24
CA GLU A 39 0.46 -3.68 -7.54
C GLU A 39 1.34 -2.78 -6.65
N SER A 40 1.68 -1.57 -7.08
CA SER A 40 2.43 -0.60 -6.26
C SER A 40 1.63 -0.12 -5.05
N ALA A 41 0.32 0.08 -5.22
CA ALA A 41 -0.58 0.47 -4.12
C ALA A 41 -0.78 -0.67 -3.11
N HIS A 42 -0.92 -1.90 -3.61
CA HIS A 42 -0.99 -3.11 -2.79
C HIS A 42 0.25 -3.27 -1.92
N LEU A 43 1.44 -3.26 -2.53
CA LEU A 43 2.70 -3.46 -1.82
C LEU A 43 2.98 -2.34 -0.81
N SER A 44 2.73 -1.08 -1.15
CA SER A 44 2.93 0.03 -0.22
C SER A 44 1.98 -0.03 0.98
N SER A 45 0.72 -0.38 0.77
CA SER A 45 -0.25 -0.58 1.85
C SER A 45 0.10 -1.79 2.72
N ALA A 46 0.56 -2.89 2.11
CA ALA A 46 0.99 -4.09 2.82
C ALA A 46 2.12 -3.77 3.81
N LEU A 47 3.11 -2.96 3.44
CA LEU A 47 4.21 -2.59 4.35
C LEU A 47 3.73 -1.95 5.66
N ALA A 48 2.74 -1.05 5.59
CA ALA A 48 2.16 -0.43 6.78
C ALA A 48 1.47 -1.48 7.68
N HIS A 49 0.74 -2.44 7.09
CA HIS A 49 0.09 -3.51 7.82
C HIS A 49 1.09 -4.49 8.44
N LEU A 50 2.09 -4.94 7.69
CA LEU A 50 3.14 -5.85 8.18
C LEU A 50 3.93 -5.22 9.33
N GLY A 51 4.26 -3.93 9.22
CA GLY A 51 4.91 -3.17 10.31
C GLY A 51 4.04 -3.11 11.57
N ASN A 52 2.74 -2.86 11.41
CA ASN A 52 1.80 -2.85 12.54
C ASN A 52 1.66 -4.22 13.22
N ILE A 53 1.70 -5.32 12.46
CA ILE A 53 1.66 -6.68 13.03
C ILE A 53 2.94 -6.96 13.82
N SER A 54 4.11 -6.65 13.24
CA SER A 54 5.39 -6.79 13.94
C SER A 54 5.45 -5.96 15.22
N TYR A 55 4.93 -4.73 15.18
CA TYR A 55 4.83 -3.86 16.35
C TYR A 55 3.95 -4.47 17.45
N ARG A 56 2.77 -4.99 17.11
CA ARG A 56 1.84 -5.59 18.08
C ARG A 56 2.35 -6.88 18.72
N LEU A 57 3.14 -7.65 17.98
CA LEU A 57 3.74 -8.89 18.47
C LEU A 57 5.11 -8.69 19.12
N GLU A 58 5.61 -7.45 19.13
CA GLU A 58 6.90 -7.04 19.72
C GLU A 58 8.11 -7.86 19.24
N ARG A 59 8.09 -8.28 17.97
CA ARG A 59 9.14 -9.14 17.38
C ARG A 59 9.29 -8.96 15.88
N GLN A 60 10.49 -9.28 15.39
CA GLN A 60 10.75 -9.32 13.94
C GLN A 60 9.98 -10.48 13.29
N LEU A 61 9.45 -10.22 12.10
CA LEU A 61 8.71 -11.19 11.30
C LEU A 61 9.35 -11.32 9.92
N ASN A 62 9.42 -12.55 9.39
CA ASN A 62 9.89 -12.81 8.04
C ASN A 62 8.68 -13.08 7.13
N PHE A 63 8.51 -12.26 6.10
CA PHE A 63 7.39 -12.34 5.17
C PHE A 63 7.85 -12.89 3.82
N ASP A 64 7.13 -13.87 3.30
CA ASP A 64 7.33 -14.40 1.96
C ASP A 64 6.39 -13.67 0.97
N PRO A 65 6.92 -12.84 0.07
CA PRO A 65 6.11 -12.08 -0.88
C PRO A 65 5.46 -12.97 -1.96
N ALA A 66 5.92 -14.21 -2.17
CA ALA A 66 5.33 -15.10 -3.14
C ALA A 66 4.05 -15.77 -2.62
N THR A 67 4.02 -16.11 -1.33
CA THR A 67 2.84 -16.71 -0.68
C THR A 67 1.99 -15.71 0.11
N GLU A 68 2.48 -14.47 0.24
CA GLU A 68 1.92 -13.38 1.04
C GLU A 68 1.66 -13.78 2.50
N LYS A 69 2.58 -14.54 3.09
CA LYS A 69 2.48 -15.06 4.46
C LYS A 69 3.77 -14.89 5.24
N PHE A 70 3.64 -14.90 6.57
CA PHE A 70 4.77 -14.99 7.47
C PHE A 70 5.29 -16.43 7.54
N ILE A 71 6.61 -16.58 7.44
CA ILE A 71 7.30 -17.87 7.42
C ILE A 71 7.27 -18.47 8.83
N GLY A 72 6.55 -19.58 9.00
CA GLY A 72 6.51 -20.34 10.25
C GLY A 72 5.75 -19.67 11.41
N ASP A 73 4.85 -18.71 11.12
CA ASP A 73 4.22 -17.87 12.13
C ASP A 73 2.69 -17.83 12.03
N GLU A 74 2.04 -18.79 12.65
CA GLU A 74 0.58 -18.91 12.65
C GLU A 74 -0.13 -17.76 13.40
N GLU A 75 0.51 -17.19 14.41
CA GLU A 75 -0.06 -16.08 15.17
C GLU A 75 -0.09 -14.81 14.32
N ALA A 76 1.02 -14.47 13.66
CA ALA A 76 1.08 -13.34 12.75
C ALA A 76 0.19 -13.55 11.51
N ASN A 77 0.14 -14.77 10.98
CA ASN A 77 -0.71 -15.10 9.82
C ASN A 77 -2.21 -14.93 10.10
N LYS A 78 -2.67 -15.15 11.34
CA LYS A 78 -4.07 -14.86 11.73
C LYS A 78 -4.41 -13.37 11.67
N MET A 79 -3.42 -12.48 11.75
CA MET A 79 -3.61 -11.02 11.67
C MET A 79 -3.61 -10.47 10.24
N LEU A 80 -3.31 -11.30 9.23
CA LEU A 80 -3.36 -10.90 7.81
C LEU A 80 -4.78 -10.71 7.28
N THR A 81 -5.76 -11.32 7.96
CA THR A 81 -7.18 -11.16 7.67
C THR A 81 -7.93 -10.78 8.94
N ARG A 82 -9.18 -10.35 8.77
CA ARG A 82 -10.10 -10.06 9.86
C ARG A 82 -11.17 -11.14 9.92
N GLU A 83 -11.65 -11.42 11.12
CA GLU A 83 -12.89 -12.17 11.27
C GLU A 83 -14.05 -11.31 10.76
N TYR A 84 -14.68 -11.75 9.67
CA TYR A 84 -15.79 -11.03 9.05
C TYR A 84 -17.09 -11.24 9.85
N ARG A 85 -17.91 -10.20 9.94
CA ARG A 85 -19.22 -10.26 10.59
C ARG A 85 -20.30 -10.71 9.61
N ALA A 86 -20.98 -11.81 9.91
CA ALA A 86 -22.12 -12.29 9.11
C ALA A 86 -23.24 -11.22 8.99
N PRO A 87 -23.89 -11.08 7.82
CA PRO A 87 -23.67 -11.82 6.57
C PRO A 87 -22.58 -11.23 5.64
N TYR A 88 -21.85 -10.19 6.06
CA TYR A 88 -20.90 -9.46 5.21
C TYR A 88 -19.53 -10.15 5.20
N ILE A 89 -19.38 -11.15 4.33
CA ILE A 89 -18.14 -11.93 4.16
C ILE A 89 -17.47 -11.62 2.83
N VAL A 90 -16.14 -11.65 2.80
CA VAL A 90 -15.36 -11.72 1.55
C VAL A 90 -15.06 -13.19 1.30
N PRO A 91 -15.45 -13.77 0.14
CA PRO A 91 -15.13 -15.15 -0.17
C PRO A 91 -13.63 -15.40 -0.27
N ASP A 92 -13.17 -16.57 0.14
CA ASP A 92 -11.75 -16.96 0.04
C ASP A 92 -11.26 -17.12 -1.41
N LYS A 93 -12.20 -17.19 -2.36
CA LYS A 93 -11.92 -17.27 -3.81
C LYS A 93 -12.75 -16.22 -4.53
N VAL A 94 -12.07 -15.32 -5.23
CA VAL A 94 -12.64 -14.28 -6.10
C VAL A 94 -12.74 -14.81 -7.53
#